data_AF-A0A940QNJ8-F1
#
_entry.id   AF-A0A940QNJ8-F1
#
_cell.length_a   1.000
_cell.length_b   1.000
_cell.length_c   1.000
_cell.angle_alpha   90.00
_cell.angle_beta   90.00
_cell.angle_gamma   90.00
#
_symmetry.space_group_name_H-M   'P 1'
#
loop_
_entity.id
_entity.type
_entity.pdbx_description
1 polymer ?
#
loop_
_entity_poly.entity_id
_entity_poly.type
_entity_poly.pdbx_seq_one_letter_code
_entity_poly.pdbx_strand_id
1 'polypeptide(L)'
;RPAFTQELQTPKLLCFYNGIADKEDVSYLRLSDSFKKNIGKTDGGSDIEVIVKMININNGRNENLLNSCRPLKDYAMFVEQVRKYGAIYDADAEVESEKLADAINNAIDSLPEDSEIKEILESRRAEVVKLCIEEYTKEHADYVRKIEDDRKNEKISQLEKDKDQLEKDNTQLKEESERKDKIIAEKDRQLETVVNGLIRLVKDGKFSVDEAAKYSGISTEEFEKMMNSEK
;
A
#
# COMPACT_ATOMS: atom_id res chain seq x y z
N ARG A 1 48.42 12.56 5.02
CA ARG A 1 48.74 11.27 5.66
C ARG A 1 48.16 10.17 4.79
N PRO A 2 48.92 9.14 4.38
CA PRO A 2 48.32 7.98 3.75
C PRO A 2 47.38 7.30 4.75
N ALA A 3 46.16 7.00 4.34
CA ALA A 3 45.24 6.22 5.14
C ALA A 3 45.82 4.80 5.24
N PHE A 4 46.17 4.37 6.46
CA PHE A 4 46.50 2.97 6.69
C PHE A 4 45.18 2.18 6.71
N THR A 5 44.93 1.44 5.63
CA THR A 5 43.78 0.53 5.56
C THR A 5 44.20 -0.80 6.17
N GLN A 6 43.67 -1.12 7.35
CA GLN A 6 43.84 -2.44 7.99
C GLN A 6 42.96 -3.46 7.24
N GLU A 7 43.55 -4.55 6.77
CA GLU A 7 42.77 -5.68 6.25
C GLU A 7 42.07 -6.38 7.41
N LEU A 8 40.75 -6.53 7.28
CA LEU A 8 39.88 -7.25 8.22
C LEU A 8 39.33 -8.49 7.53
N GLN A 9 39.05 -9.54 8.31
CA GLN A 9 38.34 -10.70 7.80
C GLN A 9 36.95 -10.31 7.30
N THR A 10 36.51 -10.93 6.21
CA THR A 10 35.19 -10.66 5.63
C THR A 10 34.09 -11.04 6.63
N PRO A 11 33.31 -10.07 7.12
CA PRO A 11 32.23 -10.37 8.04
C PRO A 11 31.15 -11.21 7.34
N LYS A 12 30.56 -12.14 8.08
CA LYS A 12 29.42 -12.95 7.65
C LYS A 12 28.28 -12.74 8.64
N LEU A 13 27.11 -12.41 8.11
CA LEU A 13 25.89 -12.27 8.90
C LEU A 13 25.01 -13.49 8.69
N LEU A 14 24.57 -14.05 9.81
CA LEU A 14 23.74 -15.24 9.85
C LEU A 14 22.51 -14.97 10.72
N CYS A 15 21.34 -15.39 10.27
CA CYS A 15 20.16 -15.50 11.12
C CYS A 15 19.54 -16.90 10.99
N PHE A 16 18.92 -17.35 12.07
CA PHE A 16 18.10 -18.56 12.05
C PHE A 16 16.65 -18.19 11.82
N TYR A 17 16.00 -18.98 10.98
CA TYR A 17 14.57 -18.89 10.74
C TYR A 17 13.88 -20.08 11.41
N ASN A 18 12.98 -19.76 12.33
CA ASN A 18 12.08 -20.70 12.99
C ASN A 18 10.67 -20.12 12.96
N GLY A 19 10.24 -19.64 11.79
CA GLY A 19 8.89 -19.13 11.55
C GLY A 19 7.96 -20.20 10.95
N ILE A 20 6.68 -19.87 10.89
CA ILE A 20 5.60 -20.75 10.39
C ILE A 20 5.51 -20.84 8.86
N ALA A 21 5.90 -19.78 8.14
CA ALA A 21 5.84 -19.80 6.69
C ALA A 21 6.85 -20.80 6.12
N ASP A 22 6.46 -21.57 5.11
CA ASP A 22 7.39 -22.47 4.45
C ASP A 22 8.45 -21.65 3.71
N LYS A 23 9.72 -21.93 4.05
CA LYS A 23 10.89 -21.27 3.48
C LYS A 23 11.94 -22.31 3.16
N GLU A 24 12.71 -22.03 2.11
CA GLU A 24 13.87 -22.83 1.73
C GLU A 24 14.88 -23.00 2.87
N ASP A 25 15.68 -24.07 2.82
CA ASP A 25 16.70 -24.37 3.82
C ASP A 25 17.68 -23.20 4.01
N VAL A 26 18.07 -22.52 2.93
CA VAL A 26 18.95 -21.36 2.98
C VAL A 26 18.40 -20.28 2.07
N SER A 27 18.32 -19.05 2.56
CA SER A 27 17.98 -17.87 1.76
C SER A 27 18.87 -16.68 2.12
N TYR A 28 18.88 -15.66 1.27
CA TYR A 28 19.66 -14.45 1.48
C TYR A 28 18.72 -13.25 1.54
N LEU A 29 18.75 -12.52 2.65
CA LEU A 29 17.96 -11.32 2.87
C LEU A 29 18.84 -10.10 2.57
N ARG A 30 18.35 -9.20 1.70
CA ARG A 30 19.02 -7.94 1.40
C ARG A 30 18.32 -6.80 2.10
N LEU A 31 19.10 -5.94 2.76
CA LEU A 31 18.55 -4.74 3.37
C LEU A 31 17.85 -3.85 2.34
N SER A 32 18.38 -3.80 1.11
CA SER A 32 17.78 -3.06 0.00
C SER A 32 16.35 -3.45 -0.33
N ASP A 33 15.94 -4.69 -0.07
CA ASP A 33 14.59 -5.17 -0.36
C ASP A 33 13.54 -4.49 0.54
N SER A 34 13.98 -3.91 1.67
CA SER A 34 13.13 -3.16 2.60
C SER A 34 13.12 -1.64 2.34
N PHE A 35 13.94 -1.14 1.41
CA PHE A 35 13.97 0.28 1.11
C PHE A 35 12.69 0.74 0.40
N LYS A 36 12.27 1.96 0.71
CA LYS A 36 11.16 2.59 -0.02
C LYS A 36 11.56 2.69 -1.49
N LYS A 37 10.75 2.10 -2.38
CA LYS A 37 10.88 2.31 -3.81
C LYS A 37 10.49 3.77 -4.07
N ASN A 38 11.47 4.66 -4.16
CA ASN A 38 11.21 6.08 -4.43
C ASN A 38 10.57 6.21 -5.82
N ILE A 39 9.24 6.35 -5.88
CA ILE A 39 8.52 6.70 -7.09
C ILE A 39 8.84 8.18 -7.37
N GLY A 40 9.69 8.44 -8.36
CA GLY A 40 9.78 9.76 -9.00
C GLY A 40 10.90 10.71 -8.55
N LYS A 41 11.94 10.27 -7.83
CA LYS A 41 13.16 11.09 -7.64
C LYS A 41 14.42 10.30 -7.98
N THR A 42 15.15 10.83 -8.95
CA THR A 42 16.42 10.33 -9.48
C THR A 42 17.55 10.46 -8.46
N ASP A 43 18.40 9.44 -8.47
CA ASP A 43 19.83 9.43 -8.18
C ASP A 43 20.29 9.71 -6.74
N GLY A 44 20.18 8.66 -5.93
CA GLY A 44 20.88 8.48 -4.67
C GLY A 44 20.60 7.10 -4.11
N GLY A 45 21.33 6.08 -4.58
CA GLY A 45 21.28 4.74 -3.97
C GLY A 45 21.67 4.82 -2.49
N SER A 46 21.19 3.90 -1.66
CA SER A 46 21.62 3.81 -0.25
C SER A 46 23.12 3.54 -0.18
N ASP A 47 23.83 4.27 0.68
CA ASP A 47 25.26 4.05 0.96
C ASP A 47 25.53 2.75 1.73
N ILE A 48 24.47 2.09 2.21
CA ILE A 48 24.53 0.85 3.00
C ILE A 48 23.77 -0.26 2.29
N GLU A 49 24.44 -1.39 2.12
CA GLU A 49 23.85 -2.67 1.72
C GLU A 49 24.35 -3.76 2.67
N VAL A 50 23.41 -4.59 3.15
CA VAL A 50 23.69 -5.70 4.06
C VAL A 50 23.00 -6.95 3.53
N ILE A 51 23.76 -8.04 3.44
CA ILE A 51 23.25 -9.34 3.03
C ILE A 51 23.37 -10.29 4.21
N VAL A 52 22.24 -10.84 4.65
CA VAL A 52 22.16 -11.80 5.74
C VAL A 52 21.85 -13.18 5.17
N LYS A 53 22.66 -14.17 5.50
CA LYS A 53 22.34 -15.57 5.21
C LYS A 53 21.33 -16.05 6.26
N MET A 54 20.14 -16.42 5.83
CA MET A 54 19.11 -16.99 6.68
C MET A 54 19.12 -18.52 6.54
N ILE A 55 19.17 -19.25 7.66
CA ILE A 55 19.12 -20.72 7.69
C ILE A 55 17.83 -21.15 8.39
N ASN A 56 17.02 -21.96 7.70
CA ASN A 56 15.81 -22.53 8.27
C ASN A 56 16.14 -23.67 9.24
N ILE A 57 15.86 -23.47 10.52
CA ILE A 57 16.11 -24.44 11.58
C ILE A 57 14.85 -25.16 12.05
N ASN A 58 13.73 -25.02 11.33
CA ASN A 58 12.53 -25.81 11.63
C ASN A 58 12.86 -27.32 11.61
N ASN A 59 12.18 -28.11 12.43
CA ASN A 59 12.43 -29.54 12.51
C ASN A 59 12.27 -30.20 11.12
N GLY A 60 13.26 -31.02 10.72
CA GLY A 60 13.33 -31.61 9.37
C GLY A 60 13.96 -30.71 8.27
N ARG A 61 14.40 -29.49 8.59
CA ARG A 61 15.16 -28.59 7.68
C ARG A 61 16.62 -28.51 8.10
N ASN A 62 17.54 -28.28 7.16
CA ASN A 62 18.99 -28.23 7.42
C ASN A 62 19.48 -29.35 8.36
N GLU A 63 19.04 -30.59 8.14
CA GLU A 63 19.25 -31.70 9.08
C GLU A 63 20.74 -31.94 9.39
N ASN A 64 21.65 -31.71 8.44
CA ASN A 64 23.09 -31.80 8.67
C ASN A 64 23.56 -30.84 9.78
N LEU A 65 23.04 -29.61 9.80
CA LEU A 65 23.34 -28.63 10.85
C LEU A 65 22.73 -29.06 12.18
N LEU A 66 21.45 -29.43 12.19
CA LEU A 66 20.75 -29.86 13.40
C LEU A 66 21.40 -31.11 14.01
N ASN A 67 21.76 -32.09 13.19
CA ASN A 67 22.43 -33.31 13.65
C ASN A 67 23.86 -33.03 14.16
N SER A 68 24.52 -31.96 13.69
CA SER A 68 25.83 -31.54 14.18
C SER A 68 25.75 -30.68 15.45
N CYS A 69 24.57 -30.13 15.79
CA CYS A 69 24.37 -29.25 16.93
C CYS A 69 23.11 -29.66 17.72
N ARG A 70 23.30 -30.56 18.70
CA ARG A 70 22.21 -31.14 19.50
C ARG A 70 21.32 -30.10 20.19
N PRO A 71 21.85 -29.06 20.88
CA PRO A 71 21.00 -28.04 21.50
C PRO A 71 20.08 -27.33 20.50
N LEU A 72 20.58 -27.08 19.27
CA LEU A 72 19.81 -26.43 18.23
C LEU A 72 18.69 -27.34 17.69
N LYS A 73 18.96 -28.64 17.58
CA LYS A 73 17.97 -29.66 17.21
C LYS A 73 16.87 -29.78 18.26
N ASP A 74 17.24 -29.86 19.53
CA ASP A 74 16.28 -29.94 20.62
C ASP A 74 15.41 -28.68 20.68
N TYR A 75 16.01 -27.51 20.44
CA TYR A 75 15.26 -26.26 20.37
C TYR A 75 14.26 -26.27 19.19
N ALA A 76 14.68 -26.74 18.02
CA ALA A 76 13.80 -26.88 16.86
C ALA A 76 12.60 -27.80 17.15
N MET A 77 12.85 -28.92 17.85
CA MET A 77 11.82 -29.84 18.31
C MET A 77 10.91 -29.20 19.35
N PHE A 78 11.46 -28.50 20.35
CA PHE A 78 10.69 -27.79 21.38
C PHE A 78 9.71 -26.81 20.73
N VAL A 79 10.18 -25.96 19.81
CA VAL A 79 9.31 -24.98 19.15
C VAL A 79 8.24 -25.67 18.30
N GLU A 80 8.56 -26.78 17.63
CA GLU A 80 7.55 -27.58 16.93
C GLU A 80 6.47 -28.10 17.90
N GLN A 81 6.86 -28.60 19.08
CA GLN A 81 5.91 -29.07 20.09
C GLN A 81 5.04 -27.94 20.66
N VAL A 82 5.62 -26.78 20.96
CA VAL A 82 4.85 -25.60 21.40
C VAL A 82 3.78 -25.24 20.37
N ARG A 83 4.10 -25.29 19.07
CA ARG A 83 3.12 -25.04 17.99
C ARG A 83 2.05 -26.14 17.92
N LYS A 84 2.42 -27.40 18.11
CA LYS A 84 1.48 -28.54 18.11
C LYS A 84 0.49 -28.46 19.28
N TYR A 85 0.98 -28.25 20.50
CA TYR A 85 0.14 -28.16 21.69
C TYR A 85 -0.63 -26.84 21.79
N GLY A 86 -0.03 -25.75 21.31
CA GLY A 86 -0.62 -24.42 21.35
C GLY A 86 -1.72 -24.21 20.33
N ALA A 87 -1.80 -25.08 19.30
CA ALA A 87 -2.75 -25.01 18.18
C ALA A 87 -3.16 -23.57 17.85
N ILE A 88 -2.14 -22.73 17.69
CA ILE A 88 -2.23 -21.34 17.28
C ILE A 88 -2.49 -21.37 15.78
N TYR A 89 -3.73 -21.66 15.39
CA TYR A 89 -4.07 -21.88 13.98
C TYR A 89 -5.13 -20.94 13.42
N ASP A 90 -5.67 -20.03 14.22
CA ASP A 90 -6.45 -18.94 13.67
C ASP A 90 -5.74 -17.62 13.98
N ALA A 91 -5.29 -16.94 12.93
CA ALA A 91 -4.84 -15.54 13.00
C ALA A 91 -5.93 -14.60 13.54
N ASP A 92 -7.17 -15.10 13.64
CA ASP A 92 -8.36 -14.45 14.18
C ASP A 92 -8.72 -14.90 15.61
N ALA A 93 -8.03 -15.91 16.17
CA ALA A 93 -8.31 -16.40 17.52
C ALA A 93 -7.35 -15.78 18.54
N GLU A 94 -7.94 -15.09 19.51
CA GLU A 94 -7.28 -14.68 20.74
C GLU A 94 -6.79 -15.94 21.47
N VAL A 95 -5.48 -16.19 21.44
CA VAL A 95 -4.88 -17.29 22.21
C VAL A 95 -4.88 -16.86 23.67
N GLU A 96 -5.78 -17.43 24.46
CA GLU A 96 -5.78 -17.25 25.90
C GLU A 96 -4.40 -17.60 26.46
N SER A 97 -3.81 -16.69 27.23
CA SER A 97 -2.45 -16.86 27.79
C SER A 97 -2.30 -18.15 28.59
N GLU A 98 -3.38 -18.65 29.18
CA GLU A 98 -3.44 -19.94 29.88
C GLU A 98 -3.20 -21.14 28.95
N LYS A 99 -3.83 -21.17 27.77
CA LYS A 99 -3.63 -22.24 26.78
C LYS A 99 -2.20 -22.26 26.25
N LEU A 100 -1.62 -21.07 26.03
CA LEU A 100 -0.23 -20.95 25.62
C LEU A 100 0.71 -21.42 26.74
N ALA A 101 0.43 -21.09 27.99
CA ALA A 101 1.19 -21.58 29.14
C ALA A 101 1.18 -23.11 29.20
N ASP A 102 0.00 -23.72 29.06
CA ASP A 102 -0.15 -25.19 29.05
C ASP A 102 0.60 -25.82 27.88
N ALA A 103 0.52 -25.22 26.69
CA ALA A 103 1.26 -25.68 25.52
C ALA A 103 2.78 -25.66 25.72
N ILE A 104 3.30 -24.59 26.32
CA ILE A 104 4.73 -24.47 26.64
C ILE A 104 5.13 -25.52 27.67
N ASN A 105 4.33 -25.70 28.73
CA ASN A 105 4.60 -26.71 29.76
C ASN A 105 4.62 -28.13 29.16
N ASN A 106 3.61 -28.48 28.37
CA ASN A 106 3.53 -29.77 27.69
C ASN A 106 4.69 -29.97 26.70
N ALA A 107 5.13 -28.90 26.02
CA ALA A 107 6.28 -28.96 25.14
C ALA A 107 7.59 -29.23 25.91
N ILE A 108 7.78 -28.63 27.09
CA ILE A 108 8.93 -28.94 27.96
C ILE A 108 8.88 -30.40 28.43
N ASP A 109 7.71 -30.86 28.87
CA ASP A 109 7.52 -32.22 29.40
C ASP A 109 7.71 -33.31 28.33
N SER A 110 7.36 -33.01 27.08
CA SER A 110 7.49 -33.92 25.94
C SER A 110 8.90 -34.02 25.35
N LEU A 111 9.85 -33.19 25.81
CA LEU A 111 11.23 -33.29 25.35
C LEU A 111 11.87 -34.60 25.81
N PRO A 112 12.71 -35.23 24.95
CA PRO A 112 13.45 -36.42 25.31
C PRO A 112 14.29 -36.23 26.58
N GLU A 113 14.44 -37.29 27.38
CA GLU A 113 15.27 -37.23 28.60
C GLU A 113 16.76 -37.00 28.31
N ASP A 114 17.23 -37.35 27.11
CA ASP A 114 18.59 -37.08 26.65
C ASP A 114 18.77 -35.68 26.04
N SER A 115 17.74 -34.83 26.09
CA SER A 115 17.83 -33.46 25.57
C SER A 115 18.75 -32.58 26.43
N GLU A 116 19.65 -31.87 25.77
CA GLU A 116 20.61 -30.97 26.42
C GLU A 116 19.96 -29.67 26.91
N ILE A 117 18.79 -29.30 26.38
CA ILE A 117 18.07 -28.08 26.77
C ILE A 117 16.97 -28.33 27.81
N LYS A 118 16.50 -29.58 27.98
CA LYS A 118 15.36 -29.90 28.85
C LYS A 118 15.59 -29.46 30.28
N GLU A 119 16.74 -29.82 30.87
CA GLU A 119 17.10 -29.44 32.25
C GLU A 119 17.09 -27.91 32.44
N ILE A 120 17.58 -27.17 31.45
CA ILE A 120 17.61 -25.70 31.47
C ILE A 120 16.18 -25.15 31.46
N LEU A 121 15.32 -25.66 30.57
CA LEU A 121 13.92 -25.24 30.45
C LEU A 121 13.11 -25.59 31.70
N GLU A 122 13.34 -26.76 32.29
CA GLU A 122 12.68 -27.19 33.52
C GLU A 122 13.10 -26.33 34.72
N SER A 123 14.41 -26.06 34.87
CA SER A 123 14.92 -25.23 35.97
C SER A 123 14.40 -23.79 35.95
N ARG A 124 14.03 -23.28 34.76
CA ARG A 124 13.53 -21.92 34.54
C ARG A 124 12.11 -21.89 33.98
N ARG A 125 11.32 -22.93 34.22
CA ARG A 125 9.99 -23.13 33.60
C ARG A 125 9.09 -21.89 33.69
N ALA A 126 8.99 -21.29 34.88
CA ALA A 126 8.15 -20.11 35.09
C ALA A 126 8.62 -18.90 34.27
N GLU A 127 9.93 -18.71 34.11
CA GLU A 127 10.50 -17.63 33.31
C GLU A 127 10.30 -17.87 31.82
N VAL A 128 10.53 -19.10 31.35
CA VAL A 128 10.31 -19.50 29.96
C VAL A 128 8.85 -19.29 29.57
N VAL A 129 7.91 -19.79 30.37
CA VAL A 129 6.47 -19.63 30.12
C VAL A 129 6.09 -18.15 30.03
N LYS A 130 6.54 -17.34 31.01
CA LYS A 130 6.26 -15.91 31.03
C LYS A 130 6.81 -15.20 29.79
N LEU A 131 8.09 -15.40 29.47
CA LEU A 131 8.73 -14.74 28.33
C LEU A 131 8.08 -15.14 27.01
N CYS A 132 7.76 -16.42 26.83
CA CYS A 132 7.08 -16.89 25.62
C CYS A 132 5.68 -16.29 25.46
N ILE A 133 4.92 -16.14 26.56
CA ILE A 133 3.60 -15.48 26.52
C ILE A 133 3.75 -14.00 26.16
N GLU A 134 4.69 -13.30 26.77
CA GLU A 134 4.95 -11.87 26.53
C GLU A 134 5.36 -11.61 25.08
N GLU A 135 6.33 -12.37 24.56
CA GLU A 135 6.78 -12.25 23.16
C GLU A 135 5.67 -12.61 22.18
N TYR A 136 4.93 -13.70 22.41
CA TYR A 136 3.83 -14.09 21.53
C TYR A 136 2.72 -13.04 21.48
N THR A 137 2.33 -12.48 22.64
CA THR A 137 1.29 -11.44 22.73
C THR A 137 1.73 -10.17 21.98
N LYS A 138 3.00 -9.80 22.11
CA LYS A 138 3.58 -8.65 21.42
C LYS A 138 3.65 -8.87 19.90
N GLU A 139 4.13 -10.04 19.46
CA GLU A 139 4.16 -10.40 18.04
C GLU A 139 2.76 -10.40 17.42
N HIS A 140 1.75 -10.91 18.13
CA HIS A 140 0.36 -10.86 17.69
C HIS A 140 -0.14 -9.42 17.55
N ALA A 141 0.12 -8.56 18.52
CA ALA A 141 -0.26 -7.15 18.46
C ALA A 141 0.41 -6.41 17.27
N ASP A 142 1.70 -6.66 17.05
CA ASP A 142 2.44 -6.07 15.92
C ASP A 142 1.93 -6.59 14.57
N TYR A 143 1.56 -7.87 14.48
CA TYR A 143 0.95 -8.47 13.30
C TYR A 143 -0.41 -7.84 12.96
N VAL A 144 -1.31 -7.72 13.95
CA VAL A 144 -2.61 -7.06 13.79
C VAL A 144 -2.44 -5.63 13.30
N ARG A 145 -1.52 -4.88 13.94
CA ARG A 145 -1.19 -3.51 13.53
C ARG A 145 -0.70 -3.45 12.09
N LYS A 146 0.15 -4.39 11.67
CA LYS A 146 0.65 -4.44 10.29
C LYS A 146 -0.48 -4.69 9.29
N ILE A 147 -1.41 -5.61 9.57
CA ILE A 147 -2.58 -5.83 8.71
C ILE A 147 -3.41 -4.56 8.59
N GLU A 148 -3.65 -3.86 9.69
CA GLU A 148 -4.39 -2.59 9.67
C GLU A 148 -3.68 -1.53 8.84
N ASP A 149 -2.35 -1.43 8.97
CA ASP A 149 -1.55 -0.47 8.23
C ASP A 149 -1.49 -0.83 6.74
N ASP A 150 -1.39 -2.11 6.37
CA ASP A 150 -1.47 -2.59 4.99
C ASP A 150 -2.85 -2.27 4.39
N ARG A 151 -3.95 -2.51 5.12
CA ARG A 151 -5.31 -2.13 4.71
C ARG A 151 -5.47 -0.61 4.53
N LYS A 152 -4.90 0.19 5.43
CA LYS A 152 -4.89 1.66 5.30
C LYS A 152 -4.11 2.08 4.06
N ASN A 153 -2.95 1.48 3.81
CA ASN A 153 -2.11 1.77 2.65
C ASN A 153 -2.80 1.41 1.33
N GLU A 154 -3.48 0.27 1.26
CA GLU A 154 -4.30 -0.11 0.10
C GLU A 154 -5.40 0.92 -0.15
N LYS A 155 -6.09 1.35 0.91
CA LYS A 155 -7.13 2.38 0.80
C LYS A 155 -6.59 3.73 0.35
N ILE A 156 -5.42 4.13 0.85
CA ILE A 156 -4.72 5.34 0.40
C ILE A 156 -4.37 5.23 -1.09
N SER A 157 -3.81 4.10 -1.52
CA SER A 157 -3.46 3.88 -2.94
C SER A 157 -4.69 3.93 -3.85
N GLN A 158 -5.84 3.43 -3.40
CA GLN A 158 -7.08 3.54 -4.17
C GLN A 158 -7.56 5.00 -4.24
N LEU A 159 -7.53 5.73 -3.12
CA LEU A 159 -7.91 7.14 -3.10
C LEU A 159 -7.01 8.02 -3.97
N GLU A 160 -5.71 7.71 -4.06
CA GLU A 160 -4.78 8.40 -4.96
C GLU A 160 -5.14 8.18 -6.43
N LYS A 161 -5.47 6.94 -6.82
CA LYS A 161 -5.95 6.64 -8.19
C LYS A 161 -7.26 7.36 -8.52
N ASP A 162 -8.19 7.37 -7.58
CA ASP A 162 -9.48 8.05 -7.75
C ASP A 162 -9.30 9.57 -7.89
N LYS A 163 -8.38 10.15 -7.11
CA LYS A 163 -8.00 11.56 -7.22
C LYS A 163 -7.38 11.89 -8.58
N ASP A 164 -6.43 11.08 -9.06
CA ASP A 164 -5.81 11.27 -10.37
C ASP A 164 -6.84 11.19 -11.51
N GLN A 165 -7.84 10.32 -11.38
CA GLN A 165 -8.93 10.23 -12.36
C GLN A 165 -9.83 11.47 -12.31
N LEU A 166 -10.23 11.92 -11.11
CA LEU A 166 -11.02 13.14 -10.94
C LEU A 166 -10.31 14.40 -11.48
N GLU A 167 -8.98 14.49 -11.34
CA GLU A 167 -8.21 15.60 -11.91
C GLU A 167 -8.25 15.58 -13.45
N LYS A 168 -8.18 14.40 -14.08
CA LYS A 168 -8.32 14.26 -15.54
C LYS A 168 -9.73 14.63 -16.00
N ASP A 169 -10.76 14.14 -15.32
CA ASP A 169 -12.15 14.40 -15.68
C ASP A 169 -12.47 15.89 -15.56
N ASN A 170 -12.01 16.55 -14.50
CA ASN A 170 -12.17 18.01 -14.33
C ASN A 170 -11.44 18.81 -15.43
N THR A 171 -10.28 18.35 -15.87
CA THR A 171 -9.55 19.01 -16.97
C THR A 171 -10.33 18.89 -18.27
N GLN A 172 -10.87 17.71 -18.58
CA GLN A 172 -11.72 17.50 -19.76
C GLN A 172 -13.00 18.33 -19.73
N LEU A 173 -13.67 18.41 -18.58
CA LEU A 173 -14.88 19.23 -18.43
C LEU A 173 -14.59 20.72 -18.65
N LYS A 174 -13.45 21.22 -18.17
CA LYS A 174 -13.02 22.61 -18.45
C LYS A 174 -12.81 22.84 -19.94
N GLU A 175 -12.09 21.93 -20.61
CA GLU A 175 -11.88 22.02 -22.06
C GLU A 175 -13.20 21.97 -22.85
N GLU A 176 -14.16 21.15 -22.42
CA GLU A 176 -15.48 21.07 -23.04
C GLU A 176 -16.30 22.35 -22.82
N SER A 177 -16.26 22.92 -21.62
CA SER A 177 -16.90 24.20 -21.31
C SER A 177 -16.34 25.32 -22.19
N GLU A 178 -15.01 25.44 -22.27
CA GLU A 178 -14.36 26.45 -23.11
C GLU A 178 -14.70 26.28 -24.61
N ARG A 179 -14.87 25.04 -25.07
CA ARG A 179 -15.33 24.76 -26.44
C ARG A 179 -16.77 25.20 -26.65
N LYS A 180 -17.67 24.92 -25.70
CA LYS A 180 -19.08 25.35 -25.77
C LYS A 180 -19.19 26.87 -25.77
N ASP A 181 -18.43 27.57 -24.93
CA ASP A 181 -18.42 29.04 -24.87
C ASP A 181 -17.97 29.65 -26.20
N LYS A 182 -16.94 29.09 -26.85
CA LYS A 182 -16.50 29.51 -28.19
C LYS A 182 -17.59 29.30 -29.25
N ILE A 183 -18.32 28.19 -29.20
CA ILE A 183 -19.42 27.91 -30.13
C ILE A 183 -20.56 28.90 -29.92
N ILE A 184 -20.92 29.18 -28.67
CA ILE A 184 -21.98 30.15 -28.33
C ILE A 184 -21.60 31.54 -28.87
N ALA A 185 -20.38 32.02 -28.59
CA ALA A 185 -19.92 33.32 -29.06
C ALA A 185 -19.93 33.44 -30.60
N GLU A 186 -19.56 32.38 -31.32
CA GLU A 186 -19.63 32.37 -32.79
C GLU A 186 -21.08 32.38 -33.30
N LYS A 187 -21.99 31.66 -32.63
CA LYS A 187 -23.42 31.67 -32.98
C LYS A 187 -24.06 33.02 -32.72
N ASP A 188 -23.73 33.68 -31.62
CA ASP A 188 -24.22 35.03 -31.31
C ASP A 188 -23.76 36.04 -32.37
N ARG A 189 -22.49 35.98 -32.79
CA ARG A 189 -21.96 36.84 -33.87
C ARG A 189 -22.67 36.62 -35.21
N GLN A 190 -22.96 35.36 -35.54
CA GLN A 190 -23.73 35.02 -36.76
C GLN A 190 -25.16 35.55 -36.67
N LEU A 191 -25.80 35.42 -35.51
CA LEU A 191 -27.15 35.93 -35.26
C LEU A 191 -27.21 37.45 -35.39
N GLU A 192 -26.26 38.19 -34.79
CA GLU A 192 -26.16 39.65 -34.93
C GLU A 192 -26.04 40.07 -36.41
N THR A 193 -25.24 39.36 -37.20
CA THR A 193 -25.07 39.66 -38.64
C THR A 193 -26.39 39.50 -39.41
N VAL A 194 -27.15 38.44 -39.12
CA VAL A 194 -28.45 38.18 -39.74
C VAL A 194 -29.48 39.23 -39.32
N VAL A 195 -29.55 39.56 -38.03
CA VAL A 195 -30.45 40.58 -37.48
C VAL A 195 -30.16 41.94 -38.09
N ASN A 196 -28.89 42.35 -38.17
CA ASN A 196 -28.49 43.62 -38.80
C ASN A 196 -28.84 43.67 -40.30
N GLY A 197 -28.72 42.52 -40.99
CA GLY A 197 -29.17 42.37 -42.38
C GLY A 197 -30.68 42.59 -42.53
N LEU A 198 -31.50 42.01 -41.64
CA LEU A 198 -32.95 42.21 -41.62
C LEU A 198 -33.32 43.66 -41.32
N ILE A 199 -32.67 44.30 -40.34
CA ILE A 199 -32.86 45.72 -40.01
C ILE A 199 -32.62 46.59 -41.25
N ARG A 200 -31.54 46.32 -42.00
CA ARG A 200 -31.24 47.06 -43.24
C ARG A 200 -32.31 46.86 -44.31
N LEU A 201 -32.82 45.64 -44.49
CA LEU A 201 -33.88 45.36 -45.47
C LEU A 201 -35.21 46.05 -45.12
N VAL A 202 -35.53 46.18 -43.83
CA VAL A 202 -36.68 46.96 -43.34
C VAL A 202 -36.46 48.46 -43.59
N LYS A 203 -35.26 48.99 -43.28
CA LYS A 203 -34.88 50.40 -43.56
C LYS A 203 -34.93 50.72 -45.06
N ASP A 204 -34.55 49.78 -45.92
CA ASP A 204 -34.61 49.90 -47.39
C ASP A 204 -36.04 49.70 -47.96
N GLY A 205 -37.05 49.47 -47.11
CA GLY A 205 -38.46 49.33 -47.50
C GLY A 205 -38.79 48.01 -48.21
N LYS A 206 -37.90 47.01 -48.17
CA LYS A 206 -38.08 45.71 -48.83
C LYS A 206 -38.81 44.68 -47.97
N PHE A 207 -38.94 44.93 -46.68
CA PHE A 207 -39.63 44.08 -45.69
C PHE A 207 -40.46 44.92 -44.73
N SER A 208 -41.58 44.40 -44.25
CA SER A 208 -42.31 45.01 -43.13
C SER A 208 -41.68 44.64 -41.77
N VAL A 209 -41.90 45.47 -40.75
CA VAL A 209 -41.43 45.23 -39.38
C VAL A 209 -41.98 43.90 -38.84
N ASP A 210 -43.25 43.61 -39.09
CA ASP A 210 -43.91 42.37 -38.65
C ASP A 210 -43.31 41.12 -39.30
N GLU A 211 -42.99 41.18 -40.60
CA GLU A 211 -42.34 40.06 -41.30
C GLU A 211 -40.91 39.85 -40.79
N ALA A 212 -40.14 40.93 -40.61
CA ALA A 212 -38.77 40.84 -40.12
C ALA A 212 -38.71 40.28 -38.69
N ALA A 213 -39.58 40.75 -37.79
CA ALA A 213 -39.72 40.24 -36.42
C ALA A 213 -40.00 38.73 -36.40
N LYS A 214 -40.94 38.28 -37.27
CA LYS A 214 -41.29 36.86 -37.42
C LYS A 214 -40.11 36.00 -37.90
N TYR A 215 -39.29 36.49 -38.82
CA TYR A 215 -38.10 35.76 -39.31
C TYR A 215 -36.96 35.73 -38.27
N SER A 216 -36.82 36.78 -37.46
CA SER A 216 -35.86 36.81 -36.35
C SER A 216 -36.30 36.04 -35.11
N GLY A 217 -37.57 35.63 -35.03
CA GLY A 217 -38.12 34.88 -33.89
C GLY A 217 -38.27 35.70 -32.60
N ILE A 218 -38.25 37.03 -32.68
CA ILE A 218 -38.46 37.95 -31.56
C ILE A 218 -39.77 38.72 -31.73
N SER A 219 -40.27 39.34 -30.65
CA SER A 219 -41.50 40.12 -30.74
C SER A 219 -41.32 41.39 -31.58
N THR A 220 -42.42 41.89 -32.16
CA THR A 220 -42.41 43.11 -32.97
C THR A 220 -41.93 44.32 -32.17
N GLU A 221 -42.33 44.43 -30.90
CA GLU A 221 -41.85 45.48 -29.99
C GLU A 221 -40.34 45.40 -29.72
N GLU A 222 -39.78 44.20 -29.57
CA GLU A 222 -38.34 44.01 -29.37
C GLU A 222 -37.55 44.34 -30.64
N PHE A 223 -38.04 43.94 -31.81
CA PHE A 223 -37.42 44.28 -33.09
C PHE A 223 -37.42 45.80 -33.34
N GLU A 224 -38.51 46.49 -33.03
CA GLU A 224 -38.59 47.96 -33.12
C GLU A 224 -37.63 48.65 -32.13
N LYS A 225 -37.47 48.11 -30.91
CA LYS A 225 -36.47 48.61 -29.96
C LYS A 225 -35.05 48.46 -30.50
N MET A 226 -34.71 47.31 -31.10
CA MET A 226 -33.39 47.09 -31.70
C MET A 226 -33.11 48.01 -32.89
N MET A 227 -34.12 48.32 -33.70
CA MET A 227 -34.00 49.32 -34.78
C MET A 227 -33.74 50.73 -34.26
N ASN A 228 -34.33 51.10 -33.13
CA ASN A 228 -34.25 52.44 -32.55
C ASN A 228 -33.06 52.64 -31.59
N SER A 229 -32.43 51.55 -31.12
CA SER A 229 -31.25 51.60 -30.24
C SER A 229 -29.92 51.82 -30.97
N GLU A 230 -29.85 51.65 -32.29
CA GLU A 230 -28.65 51.92 -33.12
C GLU A 230 -28.44 53.42 -33.49
N LYS A 231 -28.93 54.36 -32.67
CA LYS A 231 -28.72 55.81 -32.89
C LYS A 231 -27.50 56.36 -32.16
#